data_AF-A0A2I6QJI9-F1
#
_entry.id   AF-A0A2I6QJI9-F1
#
_cell.length_a   1.000
_cell.length_b   1.000
_cell.length_c   1.000
_cell.angle_alpha   90.00
_cell.angle_beta   90.00
_cell.angle_gamma   90.00
#
_symmetry.space_group_name_H-M   'P 1'
#
loop_
_entity.id
_entity.type
_entity.pdbx_description
1 polymer ?
#
loop_
_entity_poly.entity_id
_entity_poly.type
_entity_poly.pdbx_seq_one_letter_code
_entity_poly.pdbx_strand_id
1 'polypeptide(L)'
;MIAFLLMGRESGSLDFASFRTLSLSPGLASAVFLLAFFGFGAKAGMMPLHSWLPRAHPAAPSHASALMSGVMVKIGIFGILKVAMDLLAQTGLPLWWGILVMAIGAISALLGVLYALAEQDIKRLLAWSTVENVGIILLAVGVAMVGLSLHDPLLTVVGLLGALFHLLNHALFKGLLFLGAGAIISRLHTHDMEKIGGH
;
A
#
# COMPACT_ATOMS: atom_id res chain seq x y z
N MET A 1 -13.99 -4.84 -6.67
CA MET A 1 -15.31 -5.42 -6.99
C MET A 1 -15.21 -6.32 -8.22
N ILE A 2 -14.81 -5.82 -9.39
CA ILE A 2 -14.75 -6.61 -10.64
C ILE A 2 -13.91 -7.89 -10.49
N ALA A 3 -12.73 -7.83 -9.87
CA ALA A 3 -11.91 -9.02 -9.60
C ALA A 3 -12.68 -10.13 -8.87
N PHE A 4 -13.38 -9.79 -7.79
CA PHE A 4 -14.17 -10.75 -7.01
C PHE A 4 -15.41 -11.24 -7.75
N LEU A 5 -16.02 -10.42 -8.61
CA LEU A 5 -17.14 -10.85 -9.46
C LEU A 5 -16.69 -11.85 -10.53
N LEU A 6 -15.49 -11.66 -11.11
CA LEU A 6 -14.90 -12.63 -12.03
C LEU A 6 -14.63 -13.96 -11.32
N MET A 7 -14.01 -13.94 -10.14
CA MET A 7 -13.79 -15.16 -9.35
C MET A 7 -15.12 -15.81 -8.94
N GLY A 8 -16.11 -15.01 -8.53
CA GLY A 8 -17.45 -15.48 -8.15
C GLY A 8 -18.23 -16.13 -9.28
N ARG A 9 -18.05 -15.64 -10.50
CA ARG A 9 -18.62 -16.27 -11.70
C ARG A 9 -18.01 -17.65 -11.94
N GLU A 10 -16.69 -17.78 -11.80
CA GLU A 10 -16.00 -19.05 -12.04
C GLU A 10 -16.23 -20.08 -10.93
N SER A 11 -16.32 -19.65 -9.66
CA SER A 11 -16.56 -20.57 -8.53
C SER A 11 -18.03 -20.86 -8.28
N GLY A 12 -18.95 -20.05 -8.82
CA GLY A 12 -20.37 -20.08 -8.48
C GLY A 12 -20.70 -19.61 -7.05
N SER A 13 -19.73 -19.03 -6.31
CA SER A 13 -19.90 -18.53 -4.94
C SER A 13 -19.05 -17.27 -4.70
N LEU A 14 -19.48 -16.39 -3.79
CA LEU A 14 -18.67 -15.24 -3.36
C LEU A 14 -17.79 -15.56 -2.13
N ASP A 15 -17.80 -16.80 -1.66
CA ASP A 15 -17.01 -17.22 -0.51
C ASP A 15 -15.53 -17.37 -0.86
N PHE A 16 -14.65 -16.81 -0.02
CA PHE A 16 -13.20 -16.94 -0.20
C PHE A 16 -12.70 -18.39 -0.12
N ALA A 17 -13.43 -19.28 0.54
CA ALA A 17 -13.11 -20.71 0.52
C ALA A 17 -13.19 -21.28 -0.91
N SER A 18 -14.22 -20.91 -1.67
CA SER A 18 -14.40 -21.34 -3.07
C SER A 18 -13.31 -20.79 -3.99
N PHE A 19 -12.83 -19.58 -3.71
CA PHE A 19 -11.79 -18.92 -4.51
C PHE A 19 -10.43 -19.59 -4.42
N ARG A 20 -10.06 -20.10 -3.23
CA ARG A 20 -8.75 -20.74 -3.02
C ARG A 20 -8.55 -21.98 -3.86
N THR A 21 -9.62 -22.68 -4.20
CA THR A 21 -9.60 -23.93 -4.97
C THR A 21 -9.81 -23.71 -6.46
N LEU A 22 -9.92 -22.45 -6.92
CA LEU A 22 -10.14 -22.15 -8.33
C LEU A 22 -8.88 -22.44 -9.16
N SER A 23 -9.07 -23.22 -10.21
CA SER A 23 -8.11 -23.36 -11.30
C SER A 23 -8.48 -22.39 -12.41
N LEU A 24 -7.91 -21.18 -12.37
CA LEU A 24 -8.12 -20.16 -13.39
C LEU A 24 -7.11 -20.33 -14.54
N SER A 25 -7.52 -19.98 -15.75
CA SER A 25 -6.57 -19.85 -16.86
C SER A 25 -5.54 -18.75 -16.55
N PRO A 26 -4.29 -18.85 -17.04
CA PRO A 26 -3.24 -17.88 -16.74
C PRO A 26 -3.63 -16.42 -17.07
N GLY A 27 -4.37 -16.23 -18.17
CA GLY A 27 -4.87 -14.93 -18.59
C GLY A 27 -5.90 -14.36 -17.62
N LEU A 28 -6.85 -15.19 -17.16
CA LEU A 28 -7.88 -14.76 -16.21
C LEU A 28 -7.30 -14.51 -14.82
N ALA A 29 -6.39 -15.36 -14.34
CA ALA A 29 -5.67 -15.14 -13.08
C ALA A 29 -4.92 -13.80 -13.10
N SER A 30 -4.25 -13.50 -14.22
CA SER A 30 -3.54 -12.23 -14.41
C SER A 30 -4.48 -11.02 -14.45
N ALA A 31 -5.64 -11.15 -15.09
CA ALA A 31 -6.66 -10.09 -15.09
C ALA A 31 -7.20 -9.83 -13.68
N VAL A 32 -7.51 -10.90 -12.92
CA VAL A 32 -7.96 -10.80 -11.51
C VAL A 32 -6.88 -10.15 -10.65
N PHE A 33 -5.62 -10.57 -10.79
CA PHE A 33 -4.49 -9.98 -10.10
C PHE A 33 -4.36 -8.49 -10.40
N LEU A 34 -4.33 -8.07 -11.66
CA LEU A 34 -4.20 -6.66 -12.04
C LEU A 34 -5.36 -5.81 -11.49
N LEU A 35 -6.59 -6.29 -11.63
CA LEU A 35 -7.77 -5.58 -11.12
C LEU A 35 -7.73 -5.44 -9.59
N ALA A 36 -7.32 -6.48 -8.88
CA ALA A 36 -7.15 -6.44 -7.43
C ALA A 36 -5.98 -5.55 -7.02
N PHE A 37 -4.83 -5.68 -7.67
CA PHE A 37 -3.63 -4.92 -7.40
C PHE A 37 -3.85 -3.41 -7.56
N PHE A 38 -4.45 -2.98 -8.66
CA PHE A 38 -4.77 -1.55 -8.84
C PHE A 38 -5.92 -1.08 -7.95
N GLY A 39 -6.93 -1.92 -7.72
CA GLY A 39 -8.05 -1.58 -6.83
C GLY A 39 -7.63 -1.38 -5.37
N PHE A 40 -6.86 -2.32 -4.83
CA PHE A 40 -6.29 -2.21 -3.49
C PHE A 40 -5.11 -1.23 -3.43
N GLY A 41 -4.34 -1.11 -4.51
CA GLY A 41 -3.28 -0.13 -4.65
C GLY A 41 -3.78 1.31 -4.61
N ALA A 42 -4.96 1.58 -5.19
CA ALA A 42 -5.65 2.86 -5.00
C ALA A 42 -5.92 3.13 -3.52
N LYS A 43 -6.38 2.11 -2.78
CA LYS A 43 -6.63 2.21 -1.33
C LYS A 43 -5.35 2.36 -0.50
N ALA A 44 -4.26 1.74 -0.93
CA ALA A 44 -2.94 1.88 -0.33
C ALA A 44 -2.31 3.26 -0.65
N GLY A 45 -2.78 3.93 -1.71
CA GLY A 45 -2.25 5.22 -2.15
C GLY A 45 -0.88 5.10 -2.82
N MET A 46 -0.65 4.02 -3.57
CA MET A 46 0.54 3.86 -4.40
C MET A 46 0.48 4.71 -5.67
N MET A 47 1.62 5.05 -6.27
CA MET A 47 1.67 5.70 -7.59
C MET A 47 1.07 4.77 -8.67
N PRO A 48 0.29 5.30 -9.65
CA PRO A 48 -0.13 6.69 -9.85
C PRO A 48 -1.43 7.08 -9.12
N LEU A 49 -2.01 6.18 -8.33
CA LEU A 49 -3.34 6.32 -7.68
C LEU A 49 -3.28 7.00 -6.29
N HIS A 50 -2.16 7.65 -5.98
CA HIS A 50 -1.83 8.26 -4.69
C HIS A 50 -2.50 9.62 -4.42
N SER A 51 -3.05 10.28 -5.45
CA SER A 51 -3.44 11.70 -5.41
C SER A 51 -4.44 12.08 -4.31
N TRP A 52 -5.23 11.13 -3.83
CA TRP A 52 -6.17 11.35 -2.73
C TRP A 52 -5.48 11.53 -1.38
N LEU A 53 -4.32 10.90 -1.14
CA LEU A 53 -3.60 10.98 0.15
C LEU A 53 -3.14 12.41 0.46
N PRO A 54 -2.34 13.09 -0.40
CA PRO A 54 -1.89 14.47 -0.13
C PRO A 54 -3.03 15.48 -0.06
N ARG A 55 -4.19 15.18 -0.67
CA ARG A 55 -5.37 16.06 -0.65
C ARG A 55 -6.24 15.86 0.60
N ALA A 56 -6.41 14.62 1.06
CA ALA A 56 -7.30 14.31 2.17
C ALA A 56 -6.69 14.66 3.53
N HIS A 57 -5.39 14.41 3.72
CA HIS A 57 -4.73 14.59 5.02
C HIS A 57 -4.76 16.03 5.57
N PRO A 58 -4.52 17.07 4.76
CA PRO A 58 -4.57 18.46 5.25
C PRO A 58 -5.98 18.89 5.65
N ALA A 59 -6.99 18.43 4.91
CA ALA A 59 -8.40 18.73 5.15
C ALA A 59 -8.97 17.99 6.37
N ALA A 60 -8.40 16.82 6.72
CA ALA A 60 -8.88 16.00 7.82
C ALA A 60 -8.34 16.46 9.20
N PRO A 61 -9.13 16.32 10.28
CA PRO A 61 -8.63 16.42 11.65
C PRO A 61 -7.45 15.47 11.90
N SER A 62 -6.51 15.86 12.74
CA SER A 62 -5.22 15.16 12.85
C SER A 62 -5.34 13.72 13.37
N HIS A 63 -6.30 13.44 14.25
CA HIS A 63 -6.61 12.08 14.70
C HIS A 63 -7.18 11.20 13.57
N ALA A 64 -8.00 11.76 12.68
CA ALA A 64 -8.50 11.05 11.50
C ALA A 64 -7.36 10.78 10.52
N SER A 65 -6.47 11.75 10.29
CA SER A 65 -5.25 11.57 9.48
C SER A 65 -4.33 10.48 10.04
N ALA A 66 -4.18 10.40 11.37
CA ALA A 66 -3.42 9.33 12.01
C ALA A 66 -4.02 7.94 11.73
N LEU A 67 -5.35 7.79 11.81
CA LEU A 67 -6.03 6.53 11.47
C LEU A 67 -5.95 6.20 9.96
N MET A 68 -6.08 7.19 9.08
CA MET A 68 -6.00 7.00 7.64
C MET A 68 -4.61 6.51 7.22
N SER A 69 -3.54 7.19 7.65
CA SER A 69 -2.18 6.76 7.32
C SER A 69 -1.81 5.49 8.08
N GLY A 70 -2.21 5.38 9.36
CA GLY A 70 -1.91 4.28 10.27
C GLY A 70 -2.58 2.95 9.90
N VAL A 71 -3.83 2.96 9.46
CA VAL A 71 -4.68 1.76 9.30
C VAL A 71 -5.22 1.60 7.88
N MET A 72 -5.83 2.65 7.30
CA MET A 72 -6.55 2.53 6.02
C MET A 72 -5.64 2.07 4.87
N VAL A 73 -4.42 2.61 4.81
CA VAL A 73 -3.39 2.20 3.83
C VAL A 73 -3.02 0.73 3.97
N LYS A 74 -2.98 0.21 5.21
CA LYS A 74 -2.57 -1.17 5.53
C LYS A 74 -3.59 -2.18 5.03
N ILE A 75 -4.88 -1.80 5.03
CA ILE A 75 -5.96 -2.61 4.45
C ILE A 75 -5.74 -2.79 2.93
N GLY A 76 -5.22 -1.77 2.24
CA GLY A 76 -4.83 -1.89 0.84
C GLY A 76 -3.72 -2.93 0.62
N ILE A 77 -2.64 -2.84 1.40
CA ILE A 77 -1.54 -3.83 1.34
C ILE A 77 -2.03 -5.24 1.68
N PHE A 78 -2.84 -5.38 2.73
CA PHE A 78 -3.46 -6.65 3.08
C PHE A 78 -4.29 -7.23 1.93
N GLY A 79 -5.09 -6.41 1.26
CA GLY A 79 -5.87 -6.85 0.10
C GLY A 79 -5.02 -7.35 -1.07
N ILE A 80 -3.90 -6.69 -1.35
CA ILE A 80 -2.92 -7.14 -2.36
C ILE A 80 -2.37 -8.52 -1.99
N LEU A 81 -1.86 -8.67 -0.77
CA LEU A 81 -1.33 -9.94 -0.26
C LEU A 81 -2.39 -11.04 -0.27
N LYS A 82 -3.61 -10.71 0.18
CA LYS A 82 -4.74 -11.63 0.26
C LYS A 82 -5.09 -12.19 -1.12
N VAL A 83 -5.19 -11.34 -2.14
CA VAL A 83 -5.54 -11.82 -3.48
C VAL A 83 -4.36 -12.56 -4.11
N ALA A 84 -3.16 -11.96 -4.09
CA ALA A 84 -2.01 -12.51 -4.81
C ALA A 84 -1.47 -13.80 -4.20
N MET A 85 -1.38 -13.89 -2.87
CA MET A 85 -0.68 -14.99 -2.18
C MET A 85 -1.61 -15.99 -1.46
N ASP A 86 -2.89 -15.69 -1.29
CA ASP A 86 -3.87 -16.62 -0.70
C ASP A 86 -4.90 -17.05 -1.76
N LEU A 87 -5.67 -16.11 -2.32
CA LEU A 87 -6.77 -16.47 -3.23
C LEU A 87 -6.30 -16.98 -4.60
N LEU A 88 -5.18 -16.49 -5.12
CA LEU A 88 -4.58 -16.92 -6.39
C LEU A 88 -3.40 -17.88 -6.22
N ALA A 89 -3.16 -18.39 -5.00
CA ALA A 89 -2.00 -19.24 -4.72
C ALA A 89 -1.93 -20.49 -5.62
N GLN A 90 -3.09 -21.10 -5.92
CA GLN A 90 -3.17 -22.32 -6.73
C GLN A 90 -2.94 -22.09 -8.22
N THR A 91 -3.05 -20.85 -8.72
CA THR A 91 -2.91 -20.59 -10.17
C THR A 91 -1.45 -20.56 -10.63
N GLY A 92 -0.49 -20.62 -9.69
CA GLY A 92 0.91 -20.29 -9.93
C GLY A 92 1.06 -18.78 -10.10
N LEU A 93 1.96 -18.15 -9.32
CA LEU A 93 2.24 -16.72 -9.43
C LEU A 93 3.29 -16.51 -10.54
N PRO A 94 2.96 -15.86 -11.67
CA PRO A 94 3.96 -15.53 -12.69
C PRO A 94 4.99 -14.52 -12.15
N LEU A 95 6.26 -14.70 -12.52
CA LEU A 95 7.37 -13.84 -12.08
C LEU A 95 7.10 -12.34 -12.31
N TRP A 96 6.48 -12.02 -13.45
CA TRP A 96 6.21 -10.63 -13.82
C TRP A 96 5.24 -9.92 -12.85
N TRP A 97 4.40 -10.65 -12.09
CA TRP A 97 3.56 -10.04 -11.06
C TRP A 97 4.43 -9.39 -9.99
N GLY A 98 5.41 -10.13 -9.45
CA GLY A 98 6.34 -9.61 -8.44
C GLY A 98 7.17 -8.44 -8.98
N ILE A 99 7.67 -8.56 -10.22
CA ILE A 99 8.42 -7.48 -10.89
C ILE A 99 7.58 -6.22 -11.04
N LEU A 100 6.30 -6.35 -11.45
CA LEU A 100 5.38 -5.21 -11.57
C LEU A 100 5.16 -4.52 -10.22
N VAL A 101 4.92 -5.29 -9.16
CA VAL A 101 4.73 -4.75 -7.81
C VAL A 101 6.00 -4.01 -7.35
N MET A 102 7.19 -4.58 -7.58
CA MET A 102 8.45 -3.91 -7.26
C MET A 102 8.64 -2.62 -8.06
N ALA A 103 8.35 -2.63 -9.36
CA ALA A 103 8.50 -1.44 -10.21
C ALA A 103 7.61 -0.29 -9.74
N ILE A 104 6.33 -0.58 -9.46
CA ILE A 104 5.40 0.41 -8.90
C ILE A 104 5.82 0.84 -7.49
N GLY A 105 6.34 -0.08 -6.68
CA GLY A 105 6.90 0.21 -5.36
C GLY A 105 8.08 1.18 -5.43
N ALA A 106 9.04 0.94 -6.32
CA ALA A 106 10.19 1.80 -6.56
C ALA A 106 9.77 3.21 -6.99
N ILE A 107 8.84 3.31 -7.95
CA ILE A 107 8.31 4.60 -8.42
C ILE A 107 7.60 5.34 -7.27
N SER A 108 6.80 4.63 -6.47
CA SER A 108 6.10 5.21 -5.33
C SER A 108 7.05 5.71 -4.24
N ALA A 109 8.10 4.93 -3.93
CA ALA A 109 9.14 5.29 -2.97
C ALA A 109 9.90 6.54 -3.43
N LEU A 110 10.42 6.52 -4.67
CA LEU A 110 11.22 7.60 -5.22
C LEU A 110 10.43 8.89 -5.37
N LEU A 111 9.27 8.85 -6.02
CA LEU A 111 8.49 10.07 -6.20
C LEU A 111 7.89 10.57 -4.87
N GLY A 112 7.50 9.65 -3.98
CA GLY A 112 7.00 10.01 -2.66
C GLY A 112 8.02 10.80 -1.83
N VAL A 113 9.30 10.39 -1.82
CA VAL A 113 10.35 11.15 -1.09
C VAL A 113 10.61 12.50 -1.75
N LEU A 114 10.70 12.55 -3.08
CA LEU A 114 10.98 13.80 -3.79
C LEU A 114 9.88 14.84 -3.56
N TYR A 115 8.61 14.45 -3.62
CA TYR A 115 7.51 15.36 -3.33
C TYR A 115 7.39 15.71 -1.85
N ALA A 116 7.74 14.79 -0.93
CA ALA A 116 7.76 15.10 0.50
C ALA A 116 8.77 16.18 0.85
N LEU A 117 9.97 16.14 0.24
CA LEU A 117 11.04 17.11 0.46
C LEU A 117 10.69 18.52 -0.07
N ALA A 118 9.84 18.60 -1.09
CA ALA A 118 9.43 19.87 -1.71
C ALA A 118 8.20 20.52 -1.03
N GLU A 119 7.61 19.88 -0.04
CA GLU A 119 6.34 20.31 0.54
C GLU A 119 6.57 21.16 1.81
N GLN A 120 5.83 22.28 1.92
CA GLN A 120 5.95 23.22 3.05
C GLN A 120 4.84 23.01 4.10
N ASP A 121 3.76 22.29 3.77
CA ASP A 121 2.71 21.94 4.73
C ASP A 121 3.05 20.63 5.45
N ILE A 122 3.07 20.66 6.79
CA ILE A 122 3.45 19.51 7.62
C ILE A 122 2.57 18.28 7.38
N LYS A 123 1.25 18.43 7.16
CA LYS A 123 0.35 17.30 6.92
C LYS A 123 0.51 16.74 5.50
N ARG A 124 0.75 17.60 4.51
CA ARG A 124 1.05 17.18 3.13
C ARG A 124 2.40 16.47 3.05
N LEU A 125 3.42 16.95 3.76
CA LEU A 125 4.72 16.27 3.86
C LEU A 125 4.53 14.87 4.43
N LEU A 126 3.77 14.73 5.53
CA LEU A 126 3.50 13.43 6.15
C LEU A 126 2.70 12.51 5.22
N ALA A 127 1.80 13.06 4.41
CA ALA A 127 1.05 12.31 3.39
C ALA A 127 1.97 11.81 2.26
N TRP A 128 2.87 12.64 1.74
CA TRP A 128 3.85 12.23 0.72
C TRP A 128 4.83 11.18 1.24
N SER A 129 5.31 11.33 2.47
CA SER A 129 6.12 10.27 3.09
C SER A 129 5.30 9.00 3.38
N THR A 130 3.97 9.07 3.47
CA THR A 130 3.13 7.86 3.50
C THR A 130 3.17 7.13 2.15
N VAL A 131 3.10 7.86 1.03
CA VAL A 131 3.22 7.29 -0.32
C VAL A 131 4.58 6.61 -0.51
N GLU A 132 5.65 7.23 -0.01
CA GLU A 132 6.99 6.67 -0.08
C GLU A 132 7.14 5.38 0.73
N ASN A 133 6.72 5.37 1.99
CA ASN A 133 6.74 4.17 2.83
C ASN A 133 5.89 3.03 2.23
N VAL A 134 4.75 3.35 1.62
CA VAL A 134 3.95 2.36 0.86
C VAL A 134 4.76 1.77 -0.29
N GLY A 135 5.54 2.57 -1.00
CA GLY A 135 6.45 2.11 -2.03
C GLY A 135 7.49 1.11 -1.51
N ILE A 136 8.10 1.39 -0.36
CA ILE A 136 9.05 0.48 0.31
C ILE A 136 8.40 -0.85 0.68
N ILE A 137 7.17 -0.81 1.20
CA ILE A 137 6.41 -2.02 1.54
C ILE A 137 6.13 -2.81 0.27
N LEU A 138 5.71 -2.17 -0.82
CA LEU A 138 5.45 -2.83 -2.09
C LEU A 138 6.72 -3.45 -2.69
N LEU A 139 7.89 -2.82 -2.53
CA LEU A 139 9.16 -3.45 -2.91
C LEU A 139 9.37 -4.78 -2.18
N ALA A 140 9.19 -4.79 -0.86
CA ALA A 140 9.34 -6.02 -0.06
C ALA A 140 8.26 -7.08 -0.39
N VAL A 141 7.02 -6.66 -0.65
CA VAL A 141 5.94 -7.55 -1.13
C VAL A 141 6.29 -8.15 -2.49
N GLY A 142 6.81 -7.34 -3.41
CA GLY A 142 7.23 -7.79 -4.73
C GLY A 142 8.38 -8.79 -4.66
N VAL A 143 9.36 -8.58 -3.75
CA VAL A 143 10.41 -9.56 -3.45
C VAL A 143 9.81 -10.89 -2.97
N ALA A 144 8.84 -10.85 -2.06
CA ALA A 144 8.17 -12.07 -1.60
C ALA A 144 7.45 -12.81 -2.73
N MET A 145 6.78 -12.08 -3.62
CA MET A 145 6.11 -12.65 -4.79
C MET A 145 7.09 -13.25 -5.81
N VAL A 146 8.25 -12.62 -6.01
CA VAL A 146 9.33 -13.20 -6.81
C VAL A 146 9.85 -14.50 -6.16
N GLY A 147 10.06 -14.52 -4.85
CA GLY A 147 10.42 -15.72 -4.11
C GLY A 147 9.42 -16.87 -4.32
N LEU A 148 8.12 -16.58 -4.24
CA LEU A 148 7.07 -17.57 -4.51
C LEU A 148 7.14 -18.08 -5.96
N SER A 149 7.30 -17.19 -6.94
CA SER A 149 7.39 -17.57 -8.36
C SER A 149 8.63 -18.40 -8.67
N LEU A 150 9.74 -18.17 -7.96
CA LEU A 150 11.00 -18.90 -8.15
C LEU A 150 11.12 -20.14 -7.26
N HIS A 151 10.09 -20.43 -6.46
CA HIS A 151 10.12 -21.47 -5.43
C HIS A 151 11.31 -21.34 -4.47
N ASP A 152 11.67 -20.10 -4.12
CA ASP A 152 12.72 -19.77 -3.15
C ASP A 152 12.08 -19.37 -1.79
N PRO A 153 12.08 -20.26 -0.79
CA PRO A 153 11.48 -19.98 0.51
C PRO A 153 12.21 -18.87 1.27
N LEU A 154 13.53 -18.74 1.11
CA LEU A 154 14.31 -17.72 1.81
C LEU A 154 13.93 -16.34 1.31
N LEU A 155 13.89 -16.16 -0.02
CA LEU A 155 13.50 -14.90 -0.63
C LEU A 155 12.05 -14.52 -0.28
N THR A 156 11.16 -15.52 -0.27
CA THR A 156 9.76 -15.35 0.13
C THR A 156 9.64 -14.83 1.57
N VAL A 157 10.31 -15.50 2.51
CA VAL A 157 10.24 -15.17 3.94
C VAL A 157 10.87 -13.81 4.23
N VAL A 158 12.03 -13.52 3.64
CA VAL A 158 12.71 -12.23 3.82
C VAL A 158 11.86 -11.08 3.27
N GLY A 159 11.26 -11.25 2.09
CA GLY A 159 10.34 -10.25 1.53
C GLY A 159 9.12 -10.01 2.41
N LEU A 160 8.47 -11.07 2.90
CA LEU A 160 7.30 -10.95 3.78
C LEU A 160 7.65 -10.33 5.14
N LEU A 161 8.74 -10.76 5.77
CA LEU A 161 9.18 -10.19 7.04
C LEU A 161 9.55 -8.71 6.89
N GLY A 162 10.26 -8.35 5.83
CA GLY A 162 10.58 -6.95 5.51
C GLY A 162 9.32 -6.11 5.31
N ALA A 163 8.35 -6.62 4.54
CA ALA A 163 7.08 -5.93 4.31
C ALA A 163 6.29 -5.74 5.62
N LEU A 164 6.12 -6.78 6.43
CA LEU A 164 5.36 -6.74 7.68
C LEU A 164 6.02 -5.85 8.74
N PHE A 165 7.34 -5.97 8.89
CA PHE A 165 8.10 -5.15 9.84
C PHE A 165 8.00 -3.67 9.49
N HIS A 166 8.20 -3.33 8.22
CA HIS A 166 8.09 -1.94 7.78
C HIS A 166 6.64 -1.42 7.86
N LEU A 167 5.65 -2.25 7.53
CA LEU A 167 4.22 -1.94 7.65
C LEU A 167 3.83 -1.57 9.10
N LEU A 168 4.31 -2.34 10.08
CA LEU A 168 4.07 -2.11 11.51
C LEU A 168 4.76 -0.83 11.97
N ASN A 169 6.04 -0.67 11.67
CA ASN A 169 6.80 0.53 12.03
C ASN A 169 6.14 1.78 11.46
N HIS A 170 5.81 1.77 10.17
CA HIS A 170 5.12 2.87 9.51
C HIS A 170 3.77 3.20 10.19
N ALA A 171 3.00 2.21 10.63
CA ALA A 171 1.75 2.45 11.36
C ALA A 171 1.97 3.23 12.66
N LEU A 172 2.95 2.79 13.47
CA LEU A 172 3.26 3.41 14.75
C LEU A 172 3.83 4.82 14.55
N PHE A 173 4.85 4.96 13.71
CA PHE A 173 5.52 6.24 13.45
C PHE A 173 4.56 7.27 12.85
N LYS A 174 3.75 6.90 11.84
CA LYS A 174 2.79 7.85 11.25
C LYS A 174 1.69 8.24 12.20
N GLY A 175 1.20 7.31 13.01
CA GLY A 175 0.22 7.63 14.06
C GLY A 175 0.74 8.73 14.97
N LEU A 176 1.97 8.56 15.48
CA LEU A 176 2.62 9.55 16.35
C LEU A 176 2.90 10.87 15.63
N LEU A 177 3.41 10.85 14.40
CA LEU A 177 3.74 12.06 13.64
C LEU A 177 2.50 12.90 13.31
N PHE A 178 1.38 12.27 12.91
CA PHE A 178 0.15 13.01 12.62
C PHE A 178 -0.48 13.58 13.89
N LEU A 179 -0.43 12.87 15.02
CA LEU A 179 -0.89 13.40 16.31
C LEU A 179 0.00 14.55 16.79
N GLY A 180 1.32 14.41 16.68
CA GLY A 180 2.30 15.45 16.99
C GLY A 180 2.11 16.71 16.14
N ALA A 181 1.99 16.54 14.81
CA ALA A 181 1.64 17.64 13.90
C ALA A 181 0.31 18.29 14.29
N GLY A 182 -0.69 17.50 14.71
CA GLY A 182 -1.95 18.03 15.24
C GLY A 182 -1.80 18.90 16.48
N ALA A 183 -0.96 18.49 17.43
CA ALA A 183 -0.69 19.28 18.63
C ALA A 183 0.01 20.61 18.28
N ILE A 184 0.96 20.60 17.35
CA ILE A 184 1.63 21.81 16.85
C ILE A 184 0.61 22.74 16.19
N ILE A 185 -0.19 22.23 15.25
CA ILE A 185 -1.21 23.01 14.52
C ILE A 185 -2.24 23.60 15.50
N SER A 186 -2.67 22.84 16.53
CA SER A 186 -3.62 23.35 17.53
C SER A 186 -3.09 24.51 18.36
N ARG A 187 -1.77 24.64 18.51
CA ARG A 187 -1.15 25.73 19.26
C ARG A 187 -0.82 26.91 18.37
N LEU A 188 -0.21 26.65 17.21
CA LEU A 188 0.33 27.69 16.33
C LEU A 188 -0.65 28.14 15.25
N HIS A 189 -1.79 27.47 15.10
CA HIS A 189 -2.85 27.79 14.12
C HIS A 189 -2.34 27.90 12.67
N THR A 190 -1.25 27.20 12.36
CA THR A 190 -0.63 27.16 11.04
C THR A 190 -0.18 25.74 10.71
N HIS A 191 -0.25 25.40 9.42
CA HIS A 191 0.25 24.14 8.85
C HIS A 191 1.61 24.32 8.16
N ASP A 192 1.98 25.58 7.91
CA ASP A 192 3.18 26.01 7.20
C ASP A 192 4.42 25.84 8.07
N MET A 193 5.33 24.97 7.66
CA MET A 193 6.54 24.63 8.39
C MET A 193 7.53 25.79 8.48
N GLU A 194 7.54 26.73 7.53
CA GLU A 194 8.43 27.90 7.59
C GLU A 194 8.05 28.81 8.76
N LYS A 195 6.75 28.89 9.08
CA LYS A 195 6.23 29.66 10.23
C LYS A 195 6.39 28.94 11.57
N ILE A 196 6.67 27.64 11.56
CA ILE A 196 6.86 26.83 12.77
C ILE A 196 8.32 26.89 13.25
N GLY A 197 9.28 27.19 12.35
CA GLY A 197 10.72 27.16 12.61
C GLY A 197 11.28 28.30 13.47
N GLY A 198 10.49 29.31 13.82
CA GLY A 198 10.91 30.38 14.73
C GLY A 198 11.94 31.37 14.16
N HIS A 199 11.90 31.62 12.85
CA HIS A 199 12.69 32.67 12.19
C HIS A 199 11.79 33.79 11.68
#